data_AF-R6FSJ7-F1
#
_entry.id   AF-R6FSJ7-F1
#
_cell.length_a   1.000
_cell.length_b   1.000
_cell.length_c   1.000
_cell.angle_alpha   90.00
_cell.angle_beta   90.00
_cell.angle_gamma   90.00
#
_symmetry.space_group_name_H-M   'P 1'
#
loop_
_entity.id
_entity.type
_entity.pdbx_description
1 polymer ?
#
loop_
_entity_poly.entity_id
_entity_poly.type
_entity_poly.pdbx_seq_one_letter_code
_entity_poly.pdbx_strand_id
1 'polypeptide(L)'
;MRHAFVMLVVLLCSASGWGQKYVFDVYSHVVEKMYDIKVTRPDGFEELVEDSYPIQFYVGENGGFVYPVSLVSEDKNCLLLYPFFNYWPGIKGNAYSDLKASLGMDTWDITIPLDTARYVKIFTQGELVDCCNADTLTVYRMKLPKGFEYKEKYSAYVGILIWKSGYASGIMKMVLTEEGCKHADDYLRRFLGSMRYSDEAPALPSLKKIKKLRKRIDSRIRRLDQADKDKIRGSLDFIFPVGMFRDTFERHCPE
;
A
#
# COMPACT_ATOMS: atom_id res chain seq x y z
N MET A 1 -36.42 -20.18 24.19
CA MET A 1 -36.29 -18.79 23.64
C MET A 1 -34.94 -18.12 23.92
N ARG A 2 -34.27 -18.34 25.08
CA ARG A 2 -32.94 -17.73 25.34
C ARG A 2 -31.80 -18.22 24.44
N HIS A 3 -31.83 -19.46 23.94
CA HIS A 3 -30.73 -20.00 23.11
C HIS A 3 -30.79 -19.56 21.64
N ALA A 4 -31.99 -19.28 21.11
CA ALA A 4 -32.15 -18.77 19.75
C ALA A 4 -31.65 -17.31 19.61
N PHE A 5 -31.75 -16.52 20.68
CA PHE A 5 -31.28 -15.13 20.69
C PHE A 5 -29.75 -15.03 20.75
N VAL A 6 -29.09 -15.93 21.47
CA VAL A 6 -27.61 -15.97 21.55
C VAL A 6 -26.98 -16.42 20.22
N MET A 7 -27.59 -17.37 19.49
CA MET A 7 -27.12 -17.74 18.15
C MET A 7 -27.27 -16.61 17.12
N LEU A 8 -28.32 -15.80 17.21
CA LEU A 8 -28.55 -14.68 16.29
C LEU A 8 -27.50 -13.56 16.47
N VAL A 9 -27.06 -13.31 17.72
CA VAL A 9 -26.03 -12.31 18.03
C VAL A 9 -24.64 -12.78 17.60
N VAL A 10 -24.31 -14.07 17.73
CA VAL A 10 -23.03 -14.64 17.27
C VAL A 10 -22.93 -14.68 15.72
N LEU A 11 -24.06 -14.83 15.02
CA LEU A 11 -24.11 -14.75 13.55
C LEU A 11 -24.00 -13.31 13.00
N LEU A 12 -24.42 -12.29 13.76
CA LEU A 12 -24.28 -10.89 13.35
C LEU A 12 -22.87 -10.33 13.60
N CYS A 13 -22.16 -10.81 14.63
CA CYS A 13 -20.77 -10.40 14.89
C CYS A 13 -19.75 -11.08 13.97
N SER A 14 -20.13 -12.12 13.24
CA SER A 14 -19.24 -12.77 12.27
C SER A 14 -19.30 -12.14 10.88
N ALA A 15 -20.27 -11.28 10.55
CA ALA A 15 -20.37 -10.67 9.22
C ALA A 15 -19.30 -9.59 8.95
N SER A 16 -18.85 -8.86 9.97
CA SER A 16 -17.88 -7.76 9.81
C SER A 16 -16.47 -8.21 9.41
N GLY A 17 -16.09 -9.46 9.71
CA GLY A 17 -14.79 -10.01 9.33
C GLY A 17 -14.71 -10.53 7.89
N TRP A 18 -15.85 -10.80 7.23
CA TRP A 18 -15.85 -11.35 5.87
C TRP A 18 -15.56 -10.28 4.84
N GLY A 19 -16.12 -9.09 5.01
CA GLY A 19 -15.94 -7.94 4.12
C GLY A 19 -14.52 -7.46 3.94
N GLN A 20 -13.71 -7.55 5.00
CA GLN A 20 -12.31 -7.10 4.96
C GLN A 20 -11.44 -8.10 4.22
N LYS A 21 -11.57 -9.42 4.49
CA LYS A 21 -10.89 -10.47 3.71
C LYS A 21 -11.04 -10.29 2.18
N TYR A 22 -12.16 -9.72 1.73
CA TYR A 22 -12.37 -9.39 0.32
C TYR A 22 -11.56 -8.20 -0.19
N VAL A 23 -11.20 -7.21 0.63
CA VAL A 23 -10.44 -6.03 0.21
C VAL A 23 -9.05 -6.44 -0.25
N PHE A 24 -8.31 -7.22 0.54
CA PHE A 24 -6.99 -7.72 0.11
C PHE A 24 -7.10 -8.63 -1.12
N ASP A 25 -8.07 -9.54 -1.14
CA ASP A 25 -8.26 -10.47 -2.26
C ASP A 25 -8.60 -9.72 -3.57
N VAL A 26 -9.43 -8.68 -3.49
CA VAL A 26 -9.75 -7.81 -4.64
C VAL A 26 -8.52 -6.99 -5.03
N TYR A 27 -7.82 -6.37 -4.08
CA TYR A 27 -6.60 -5.61 -4.33
C TYR A 27 -5.55 -6.46 -5.06
N SER A 28 -5.18 -7.61 -4.52
CA SER A 28 -4.20 -8.51 -5.10
C SER A 28 -4.60 -8.96 -6.51
N HIS A 29 -5.89 -9.27 -6.71
CA HIS A 29 -6.42 -9.62 -8.03
C HIS A 29 -6.31 -8.46 -9.03
N VAL A 30 -6.60 -7.23 -8.61
CA VAL A 30 -6.47 -6.06 -9.49
C VAL A 30 -5.01 -5.82 -9.84
N VAL A 31 -4.13 -5.84 -8.84
CA VAL A 31 -2.70 -5.61 -9.03
C VAL A 31 -2.12 -6.63 -10.02
N GLU A 32 -2.43 -7.91 -9.84
CA GLU A 32 -1.98 -8.96 -10.76
C GLU A 32 -2.49 -8.70 -12.18
N LYS A 33 -3.79 -8.39 -12.36
CA LYS A 33 -4.36 -8.21 -13.70
C LYS A 33 -3.95 -6.90 -14.39
N MET A 34 -3.62 -5.87 -13.62
CA MET A 34 -3.26 -4.55 -14.12
C MET A 34 -1.76 -4.38 -14.33
N TYR A 35 -0.95 -4.85 -13.40
CA TYR A 35 0.48 -4.55 -13.35
C TYR A 35 1.35 -5.80 -13.51
N ASP A 36 0.75 -6.99 -13.58
CA ASP A 36 1.47 -8.26 -13.63
C ASP A 36 2.43 -8.44 -12.46
N ILE A 37 1.98 -7.97 -11.28
CA ILE A 37 2.68 -8.09 -10.01
C ILE A 37 1.85 -9.02 -9.14
N LYS A 38 2.46 -10.10 -8.66
CA LYS A 38 1.82 -10.98 -7.68
C LYS A 38 1.96 -10.37 -6.31
N VAL A 39 0.87 -10.38 -5.55
CA VAL A 39 0.83 -9.87 -4.18
C VAL A 39 0.10 -10.87 -3.30
N THR A 40 0.74 -11.26 -2.19
CA THR A 40 0.21 -12.19 -1.20
C THR A 40 0.27 -11.56 0.20
N ARG A 41 -0.44 -12.17 1.15
CA ARG A 41 -0.35 -11.80 2.56
C ARG A 41 0.91 -12.46 3.15
N PRO A 42 1.79 -11.71 3.84
CA PRO A 42 2.94 -12.28 4.52
C PRO A 42 2.50 -13.03 5.77
N ASP A 43 3.27 -14.05 6.13
CA ASP A 43 3.04 -14.84 7.32
C ASP A 43 3.16 -13.99 8.60
N GLY A 44 2.23 -14.21 9.54
CA GLY A 44 2.15 -13.46 10.80
C GLY A 44 1.52 -12.09 10.66
N PHE A 45 0.78 -11.83 9.57
CA PHE A 45 0.01 -10.60 9.36
C PHE A 45 -1.45 -10.89 9.03
N GLU A 46 -2.32 -10.08 9.62
CA GLU A 46 -3.77 -10.12 9.40
C GLU A 46 -4.28 -8.77 8.92
N GLU A 47 -5.50 -8.75 8.37
CA GLU A 47 -6.10 -7.49 7.95
C GLU A 47 -6.45 -6.62 9.16
N LEU A 48 -6.23 -5.32 9.02
CA LEU A 48 -6.55 -4.37 10.07
C LEU A 48 -8.06 -4.14 10.13
N VAL A 49 -8.72 -4.79 11.09
CA VAL A 49 -10.19 -4.83 11.18
C VAL A 49 -10.81 -3.50 11.62
N GLU A 50 -10.07 -2.70 12.37
CA GLU A 50 -10.60 -1.51 13.03
C GLU A 50 -10.63 -0.24 12.16
N ASP A 51 -10.02 -0.26 10.96
CA ASP A 51 -9.91 0.93 10.11
C ASP A 51 -10.81 0.89 8.86
N SER A 52 -11.25 2.09 8.46
CA SER A 52 -11.92 2.30 7.17
C SER A 52 -10.87 2.26 6.07
N TYR A 53 -11.00 1.31 5.14
CA TYR A 53 -10.24 1.36 3.89
C TYR A 53 -10.79 2.45 2.97
N PRO A 54 -9.92 3.19 2.26
CA PRO A 54 -8.46 3.14 2.31
C PRO A 54 -7.87 3.93 3.50
N ILE A 55 -6.66 3.58 3.92
CA ILE A 55 -5.98 4.27 5.04
C ILE A 55 -5.23 5.48 4.53
N GLN A 56 -5.49 6.63 5.13
CA GLN A 56 -4.64 7.80 4.97
C GLN A 56 -3.57 7.80 6.06
N PHE A 57 -2.30 7.88 5.65
CA PHE A 57 -1.17 7.91 6.55
C PHE A 57 -0.33 9.16 6.31
N TYR A 58 -0.14 9.94 7.37
CA TYR A 58 0.64 11.17 7.35
C TYR A 58 1.97 10.99 8.06
N VAL A 59 3.02 11.58 7.52
CA VAL A 59 4.37 11.62 8.09
C VAL A 59 4.79 13.03 8.55
N GLY A 60 3.85 13.99 8.50
CA GLY A 60 3.98 15.40 8.90
C GLY A 60 2.89 16.27 8.25
N GLU A 61 2.91 17.59 8.48
CA GLU A 61 1.84 18.52 8.05
C GLU A 61 1.59 18.57 6.54
N ASN A 62 2.56 18.14 5.72
CA ASN A 62 2.43 18.11 4.26
C ASN A 62 3.00 16.82 3.63
N GLY A 63 3.20 15.77 4.44
CA GLY A 63 3.69 14.48 3.98
C GLY A 63 2.66 13.41 4.29
N GLY A 64 2.25 12.65 3.28
CA GLY A 64 1.31 11.55 3.49
C GLY A 64 0.85 10.91 2.19
N PHE A 65 0.25 9.73 2.32
CA PHE A 65 -0.29 9.00 1.18
C PHE A 65 -1.51 8.18 1.58
N VAL A 66 -2.30 7.77 0.59
CA VAL A 66 -3.46 6.91 0.77
C VAL A 66 -3.12 5.50 0.32
N TYR A 67 -3.35 4.54 1.22
CA TYR A 67 -3.00 3.14 1.03
C TYR A 67 -4.28 2.30 0.89
N PRO A 68 -4.42 1.52 -0.20
CA PRO A 68 -5.65 0.78 -0.48
C PRO A 68 -5.88 -0.36 0.52
N VAL A 69 -4.80 -0.94 1.05
CA VAL A 69 -4.84 -2.07 1.98
C VAL A 69 -3.76 -1.91 3.04
N SER A 70 -4.06 -2.40 4.23
CA SER A 70 -3.16 -2.42 5.37
C SER A 70 -3.29 -3.72 6.14
N LEU A 71 -2.15 -4.31 6.51
CA LEU A 71 -2.11 -5.49 7.36
C LEU A 71 -1.39 -5.16 8.67
N VAL A 72 -1.80 -5.78 9.77
CA VAL A 72 -1.17 -5.66 11.08
C VAL A 72 -0.48 -6.97 11.45
N SER A 73 0.70 -6.90 12.03
CA SER A 73 1.40 -8.07 12.56
C SER A 73 0.64 -8.65 13.77
N GLU A 74 0.75 -9.96 13.99
CA GLU A 74 0.11 -10.64 15.14
C GLU A 74 0.54 -10.05 16.49
N ASP A 75 1.81 -9.63 16.60
CA ASP A 75 2.34 -8.93 17.78
C ASP A 75 1.94 -7.44 17.88
N LYS A 76 1.22 -6.94 16.87
CA LYS A 76 0.71 -5.57 16.74
C LYS A 76 1.80 -4.50 16.75
N ASN A 77 3.04 -4.85 16.39
CA ASN A 77 4.17 -3.93 16.38
C ASN A 77 4.50 -3.38 14.98
N CYS A 78 3.85 -3.90 13.94
CA CYS A 78 4.03 -3.46 12.56
C CYS A 78 2.69 -3.36 11.82
N LEU A 79 2.50 -2.25 11.11
CA LEU A 79 1.48 -2.08 10.08
C LEU A 79 2.14 -2.04 8.71
N LEU A 80 1.75 -2.93 7.81
CA LEU A 80 2.14 -2.91 6.41
C LEU A 80 1.11 -2.12 5.63
N LEU A 81 1.53 -1.04 4.98
CA LEU A 81 0.72 -0.23 4.10
C LEU A 81 1.05 -0.60 2.65
N TYR A 82 0.16 -1.38 2.03
CA TYR A 82 0.40 -2.00 0.72
C TYR A 82 0.45 -0.99 -0.41
N PRO A 83 1.30 -1.24 -1.41
CA PRO A 83 1.65 -0.21 -2.36
C PRO A 83 0.49 0.23 -3.25
N PHE A 84 0.50 1.53 -3.51
CA PHE A 84 -0.02 2.07 -4.76
C PHE A 84 1.02 1.88 -5.85
N PHE A 85 0.60 1.29 -6.97
CA PHE A 85 1.44 1.09 -8.15
C PHE A 85 1.10 2.11 -9.22
N ASN A 86 2.11 2.81 -9.74
CA ASN A 86 1.93 3.73 -10.86
C ASN A 86 3.12 3.74 -11.83
N TYR A 87 2.87 4.16 -13.07
CA TYR A 87 3.90 4.28 -14.11
C TYR A 87 4.59 5.66 -14.13
N TRP A 88 4.42 6.49 -13.10
CA TRP A 88 4.94 7.86 -13.09
C TRP A 88 6.42 7.89 -12.64
N PRO A 89 7.33 8.47 -13.44
CA PRO A 89 8.72 8.72 -13.00
C PRO A 89 8.88 9.61 -11.75
N GLY A 90 7.84 10.34 -11.31
CA GLY A 90 7.89 11.27 -10.17
C GLY A 90 7.90 10.61 -8.79
N ILE A 91 7.78 9.28 -8.70
CA ILE A 91 7.71 8.56 -7.42
C ILE A 91 8.92 8.82 -6.52
N LYS A 92 10.11 9.06 -7.10
CA LYS A 92 11.33 9.36 -6.33
C LYS A 92 11.18 10.61 -5.44
N GLY A 93 10.32 11.56 -5.83
CA GLY A 93 10.01 12.74 -5.03
C GLY A 93 9.32 12.42 -3.70
N ASN A 94 8.59 11.30 -3.60
CA ASN A 94 7.87 10.96 -2.37
C ASN A 94 8.79 10.67 -1.20
N ALA A 95 9.93 9.97 -1.43
CA ALA A 95 10.91 9.75 -0.37
C ALA A 95 11.45 11.09 0.15
N TYR A 96 11.72 12.04 -0.75
CA TYR A 96 12.24 13.34 -0.36
C TYR A 96 11.22 14.18 0.42
N SER A 97 9.97 14.26 -0.06
CA SER A 97 8.87 14.95 0.63
C SER A 97 8.56 14.32 1.98
N ASP A 98 8.54 12.99 2.07
CA ASP A 98 8.36 12.27 3.32
C ASP A 98 9.45 12.61 4.33
N LEU A 99 10.72 12.59 3.91
CA LEU A 99 11.85 12.92 4.77
C LEU A 99 11.76 14.36 5.28
N LYS A 100 11.43 15.33 4.41
CA LYS A 100 11.23 16.72 4.80
C LYS A 100 10.11 16.86 5.83
N ALA A 101 8.95 16.26 5.56
CA ALA A 101 7.82 16.29 6.48
C ALA A 101 8.17 15.67 7.85
N SER A 102 8.89 14.54 7.87
CA SER A 102 9.32 13.88 9.11
C SER A 102 10.35 14.70 9.90
N LEU A 103 11.06 15.61 9.25
CA LEU A 103 11.99 16.55 9.88
C LEU A 103 11.35 17.90 10.23
N GLY A 104 10.03 18.05 10.03
CA GLY A 104 9.31 19.31 10.25
C GLY A 104 9.70 20.42 9.27
N MET A 105 10.23 20.06 8.10
CA MET A 105 10.61 21.00 7.05
C MET A 105 9.46 21.22 6.07
N ASP A 106 9.46 22.37 5.39
CA ASP A 106 8.54 22.62 4.28
C ASP A 106 8.84 21.68 3.11
N THR A 107 7.86 20.84 2.76
CA THR A 107 7.96 19.86 1.67
C THR A 107 7.96 20.50 0.29
N TRP A 108 7.45 21.72 0.15
CA TRP A 108 7.30 22.42 -1.12
C TRP A 108 8.52 23.30 -1.44
N ASP A 109 9.30 23.67 -0.44
CA ASP A 109 10.53 24.43 -0.64
C ASP A 109 11.64 23.54 -1.18
N ILE A 110 11.78 23.49 -2.51
CA ILE A 110 12.82 22.72 -3.20
C ILE A 110 14.24 23.27 -3.00
N THR A 111 14.40 24.44 -2.40
CA THR A 111 15.72 25.08 -2.21
C THR A 111 16.44 24.59 -0.97
N ILE A 112 15.70 24.02 0.01
CA ILE A 112 16.28 23.45 1.23
C ILE A 112 17.00 22.13 0.87
N PRO A 113 18.34 22.07 0.91
CA PRO A 113 19.06 20.84 0.64
C PRO A 113 18.84 19.86 1.80
N LEU A 114 18.56 18.61 1.47
CA LEU A 114 18.46 17.53 2.44
C LEU A 114 19.56 16.50 2.15
N ASP A 115 20.40 16.24 3.14
CA ASP A 115 21.36 15.14 3.10
C ASP A 115 20.61 13.81 3.27
N THR A 116 20.21 13.22 2.14
CA THR A 116 19.46 11.96 2.11
C THR A 116 20.34 10.74 2.41
N ALA A 117 21.67 10.87 2.31
CA ALA A 117 22.59 9.74 2.47
C ALA A 117 22.54 9.10 3.86
N ARG A 118 22.10 9.88 4.87
CA ARG A 118 21.92 9.40 6.25
C ARG A 118 20.67 8.54 6.46
N TYR A 119 19.66 8.72 5.61
CA TYR A 119 18.33 8.14 5.81
C TYR A 119 17.98 7.08 4.77
N VAL A 120 18.52 7.23 3.56
CA VAL A 120 18.15 6.45 2.39
C VAL A 120 19.22 5.40 2.10
N LYS A 121 18.77 4.15 1.97
CA LYS A 121 19.58 3.06 1.43
C LYS A 121 18.99 2.61 0.11
N ILE A 122 19.86 2.43 -0.89
CA ILE A 122 19.47 1.94 -2.21
C ILE A 122 20.09 0.56 -2.40
N PHE A 123 19.27 -0.40 -2.80
CA PHE A 123 19.67 -1.76 -3.11
C PHE A 123 19.40 -2.03 -4.59
N THR A 124 20.38 -2.56 -5.31
CA THR A 124 20.27 -2.95 -6.73
C THR A 124 20.59 -4.43 -6.94
N GLN A 125 20.95 -5.15 -5.88
CA GLN A 125 21.28 -6.57 -5.88
C GLN A 125 21.11 -7.17 -4.48
N GLY A 126 20.97 -8.49 -4.40
CA GLY A 126 20.92 -9.26 -3.17
C GLY A 126 19.51 -9.59 -2.71
N GLU A 127 19.42 -10.36 -1.62
CA GLU A 127 18.19 -11.04 -1.16
C GLU A 127 16.92 -10.16 -1.18
N LEU A 128 17.00 -8.91 -0.69
CA LEU A 128 15.84 -8.01 -0.65
C LEU A 128 15.31 -7.67 -2.05
N VAL A 129 16.21 -7.43 -3.00
CA VAL A 129 15.86 -7.10 -4.39
C VAL A 129 15.38 -8.35 -5.13
N ASP A 130 16.10 -9.46 -4.93
CA ASP A 130 15.86 -10.73 -5.60
C ASP A 130 14.51 -11.34 -5.20
N CYS A 131 14.12 -11.23 -3.92
CA CYS A 131 12.88 -11.85 -3.42
C CYS A 131 11.62 -11.29 -4.09
N CYS A 132 11.64 -10.02 -4.51
CA CYS A 132 10.52 -9.36 -5.18
C CYS A 132 10.71 -9.19 -6.69
N ASN A 133 11.83 -9.70 -7.25
CA ASN A 133 12.21 -9.54 -8.65
C ASN A 133 12.25 -8.07 -9.11
N ALA A 134 12.68 -7.15 -8.24
CA ALA A 134 12.85 -5.74 -8.58
C ALA A 134 14.22 -5.48 -9.20
N ASP A 135 14.41 -4.31 -9.80
CA ASP A 135 15.75 -3.85 -10.24
C ASP A 135 16.36 -2.91 -9.21
N THR A 136 15.53 -2.18 -8.46
CA THR A 136 15.99 -1.25 -7.43
C THR A 136 14.98 -1.15 -6.29
N LEU A 137 15.49 -1.18 -5.06
CA LEU A 137 14.76 -0.85 -3.85
C LEU A 137 15.39 0.37 -3.19
N THR A 138 14.57 1.37 -2.89
CA THR A 138 14.96 2.50 -2.04
C THR A 138 14.24 2.39 -0.72
N VAL A 139 14.99 2.22 0.37
CA VAL A 139 14.46 2.08 1.72
C VAL A 139 14.93 3.23 2.58
N TYR A 140 14.00 3.92 3.24
CA TYR A 140 14.30 5.02 4.15
C TYR A 140 13.55 4.84 5.47
N ARG A 141 14.21 5.16 6.58
CA ARG A 141 13.70 4.91 7.94
C ARG A 141 13.67 6.21 8.72
N MET A 142 12.53 6.52 9.34
CA MET A 142 12.32 7.79 10.05
C MET A 142 11.46 7.59 11.30
N LYS A 143 11.61 8.52 12.25
CA LYS A 143 10.61 8.73 13.31
C LYS A 143 9.50 9.64 12.77
N LEU A 144 8.28 9.42 13.25
CA LEU A 144 7.19 10.35 13.04
C LEU A 144 7.39 11.56 13.94
N PRO A 145 7.07 12.79 13.47
CA PRO A 145 7.04 13.96 14.32
C PRO A 145 6.04 13.76 15.47
N LYS A 146 6.29 14.43 16.61
CA LYS A 146 5.36 14.42 17.74
C LYS A 146 3.99 14.95 17.30
N GLY A 147 2.92 14.24 17.65
CA GLY A 147 1.55 14.52 17.23
C GLY A 147 1.14 13.85 15.91
N PHE A 148 2.07 13.18 15.22
CA PHE A 148 1.81 12.39 14.01
C PHE A 148 1.92 10.89 14.26
N GLU A 149 2.06 10.45 15.51
CA GLU A 149 2.04 9.04 15.87
C GLU A 149 0.71 8.42 15.44
N TYR A 150 0.78 7.37 14.63
CA TYR A 150 -0.42 6.69 14.18
C TYR A 150 -1.02 5.90 15.34
N LYS A 151 -2.32 6.12 15.61
CA LYS A 151 -3.05 5.54 16.74
C LYS A 151 -2.34 5.70 18.09
N GLU A 152 -1.59 6.79 18.27
CA GLU A 152 -0.83 7.11 19.50
C GLU A 152 0.19 6.02 19.92
N LYS A 153 0.50 5.06 19.04
CA LYS A 153 1.33 3.88 19.35
C LYS A 153 2.50 3.71 18.38
N TYR A 154 2.26 3.98 17.10
CA TYR A 154 3.26 3.79 16.07
C TYR A 154 4.00 5.10 15.86
N SER A 155 5.29 5.13 16.22
CA SER A 155 6.12 6.33 16.30
C SER A 155 7.22 6.38 15.25
N ALA A 156 7.34 5.36 14.41
CA ALA A 156 8.33 5.29 13.35
C ALA A 156 7.72 4.69 12.07
N TYR A 157 8.39 4.93 10.95
CA TYR A 157 8.05 4.27 9.70
C TYR A 157 9.28 3.94 8.85
N VAL A 158 9.09 2.95 7.99
CA VAL A 158 10.00 2.59 6.90
C VAL A 158 9.28 2.86 5.59
N GLY A 159 9.76 3.81 4.81
CA GLY A 159 9.30 4.02 3.45
C GLY A 159 10.10 3.19 2.46
N ILE A 160 9.41 2.60 1.50
CA ILE A 160 10.00 1.67 0.53
C ILE A 160 9.47 2.05 -0.86
N LEU A 161 10.39 2.35 -1.77
CA LEU A 161 10.10 2.52 -3.19
C LEU A 161 10.66 1.32 -3.94
N ILE A 162 9.82 0.67 -4.74
CA ILE A 162 10.22 -0.46 -5.57
C ILE A 162 10.13 -0.07 -7.04
N TRP A 163 11.19 -0.35 -7.77
CA TRP A 163 11.29 -0.06 -9.19
C TRP A 163 11.77 -1.29 -9.97
N LYS A 164 11.12 -1.55 -11.10
CA LYS A 164 11.53 -2.50 -12.12
C LYS A 164 11.28 -1.88 -13.49
N SER A 165 12.27 -1.94 -14.37
CA SER A 165 12.19 -1.40 -15.72
C SER A 165 11.03 -1.99 -16.49
N GLY A 166 10.21 -1.15 -17.11
CA GLY A 166 9.01 -1.57 -17.85
C GLY A 166 7.77 -1.83 -16.99
N TYR A 167 7.84 -1.70 -15.66
CA TYR A 167 6.70 -1.92 -14.77
C TYR A 167 6.27 -0.66 -14.02
N ALA A 168 5.07 -0.73 -13.46
CA ALA A 168 4.62 0.25 -12.49
C ALA A 168 5.48 0.17 -11.22
N SER A 169 5.93 1.32 -10.75
CA SER A 169 6.70 1.47 -9.52
C SER A 169 5.75 1.50 -8.31
N GLY A 170 6.17 0.89 -7.21
CA GLY A 170 5.38 0.77 -5.99
C GLY A 170 5.89 1.69 -4.88
N ILE A 171 4.97 2.33 -4.16
CA ILE A 171 5.26 3.08 -2.93
C ILE A 171 4.57 2.37 -1.77
N MET A 172 5.33 1.82 -0.84
CA MET A 172 4.79 1.15 0.35
C MET A 172 5.45 1.68 1.62
N LYS A 173 4.77 1.47 2.75
CA LYS A 173 5.30 1.87 4.06
C LYS A 173 5.08 0.78 5.09
N MET A 174 5.99 0.69 6.03
CA MET A 174 5.79 -0.04 7.28
C MET A 174 5.68 0.99 8.40
N VAL A 175 4.64 0.94 9.22
CA VAL A 175 4.52 1.79 10.42
C VAL A 175 4.83 0.93 11.63
N LEU A 176 5.70 1.42 12.51
CA LEU A 176 6.31 0.62 13.56
C LEU A 176 6.12 1.28 14.93
N THR A 177 5.88 0.43 15.93
CA THR A 177 6.05 0.80 17.33
C THR A 177 7.54 0.86 17.68
N GLU A 178 7.88 1.36 18.87
CA GLU A 178 9.26 1.29 19.35
C GLU A 178 9.78 -0.15 19.43
N GLU A 179 8.94 -1.09 19.85
CA GLU A 179 9.30 -2.51 19.85
C GLU A 179 9.45 -3.06 18.43
N GLY A 180 8.54 -2.69 17.52
CA GLY A 180 8.59 -3.10 16.12
C GLY A 180 9.85 -2.64 15.40
N CYS A 181 10.45 -1.51 15.81
CA CYS A 181 11.72 -1.03 15.27
C CYS A 181 12.86 -2.03 15.48
N LYS A 182 12.83 -2.83 16.56
CA LYS A 182 13.86 -3.85 16.84
C LYS A 182 13.78 -5.04 15.87
N HIS A 183 12.63 -5.23 15.22
CA HIS A 183 12.35 -6.31 14.28
C HIS A 183 12.10 -5.80 12.85
N ALA A 184 12.45 -4.54 12.57
CA ALA A 184 12.10 -3.87 11.32
C ALA A 184 12.60 -4.62 10.06
N ASP A 185 13.81 -5.18 10.12
CA ASP A 185 14.38 -5.89 8.97
C ASP A 185 13.67 -7.22 8.68
N ASP A 186 13.16 -7.90 9.71
CA ASP A 186 12.41 -9.15 9.53
C ASP A 186 11.02 -8.89 8.94
N TYR A 187 10.33 -7.84 9.40
CA TYR A 187 9.09 -7.41 8.77
C TYR A 187 9.32 -6.95 7.33
N LEU A 188 10.42 -6.22 7.05
CA LEU A 188 10.76 -5.75 5.71
C LEU A 188 10.97 -6.93 4.75
N ARG A 189 11.72 -7.96 5.16
CA ARG A 189 11.92 -9.18 4.37
C ARG A 189 10.58 -9.86 4.04
N ARG A 190 9.72 -10.04 5.04
CA ARG A 190 8.39 -10.64 4.84
C ARG A 190 7.52 -9.81 3.91
N PHE A 191 7.54 -8.48 4.06
CA PHE A 191 6.74 -7.59 3.23
C PHE A 191 7.21 -7.59 1.77
N LEU A 192 8.53 -7.51 1.53
CA LEU A 192 9.07 -7.61 0.18
C LEU A 192 8.82 -8.98 -0.43
N GLY A 193 9.01 -10.06 0.34
CA GLY A 193 8.73 -11.43 -0.09
C GLY A 193 7.25 -11.72 -0.37
N SER A 194 6.34 -10.85 0.09
CA SER A 194 4.91 -10.95 -0.22
C SER A 194 4.54 -10.37 -1.58
N MET A 195 5.51 -9.88 -2.36
CA MET A 195 5.29 -9.30 -3.68
C MET A 195 6.34 -9.80 -4.66
N ARG A 196 5.93 -10.01 -5.91
CA ARG A 196 6.88 -10.35 -6.97
C ARG A 196 6.43 -9.79 -8.30
N TYR A 197 7.29 -8.99 -8.92
CA TYR A 197 7.14 -8.59 -10.32
C TYR A 197 7.29 -9.83 -11.22
N SER A 198 6.54 -9.90 -12.31
CA SER A 198 6.77 -10.95 -13.33
C SER A 198 8.13 -10.80 -14.00
N ASP A 199 8.51 -11.78 -14.81
CA ASP A 199 9.81 -11.78 -15.49
C ASP A 199 9.80 -10.96 -16.79
N GLU A 200 8.62 -10.79 -17.40
CA GLU A 200 8.42 -10.06 -18.65
C GLU A 200 7.45 -8.89 -18.47
N ALA A 201 7.88 -7.68 -18.86
CA ALA A 201 7.10 -6.47 -18.67
C ALA A 201 5.74 -6.55 -19.40
N PRO A 202 4.62 -6.28 -18.71
CA PRO A 202 3.31 -6.32 -19.34
C PRO A 202 3.13 -5.12 -20.26
N ALA A 203 2.33 -5.30 -21.32
CA ALA A 203 1.80 -4.17 -22.04
C ALA A 203 0.92 -3.29 -21.12
N LEU A 204 0.98 -1.97 -21.32
CA LEU A 204 0.17 -1.03 -20.55
C LEU A 204 -1.32 -1.38 -20.62
N PRO A 205 -2.06 -1.32 -19.50
CA PRO A 205 -3.48 -1.66 -19.49
C PRO A 205 -4.31 -0.69 -20.34
N SER A 206 -5.01 -1.19 -21.35
CA SER A 206 -5.96 -0.37 -22.10
C SER A 206 -7.17 0.04 -21.25
N LEU A 207 -7.77 1.20 -21.57
CA LEU A 207 -9.02 1.65 -20.93
C LEU A 207 -10.15 0.61 -21.04
N LYS A 208 -10.19 -0.15 -22.14
CA LYS A 208 -11.15 -1.25 -22.32
C LYS A 208 -10.91 -2.38 -21.32
N LYS A 209 -9.64 -2.76 -21.09
CA LYS A 209 -9.26 -3.76 -20.08
C LYS A 209 -9.64 -3.29 -18.68
N ILE A 210 -9.35 -2.03 -18.34
CA ILE A 210 -9.70 -1.40 -17.05
C ILE A 210 -11.22 -1.45 -16.82
N LYS A 211 -12.01 -0.94 -17.77
CA LYS A 211 -13.48 -0.94 -17.67
C LYS A 211 -14.05 -2.35 -17.52
N LYS A 212 -13.50 -3.33 -18.26
CA LYS A 212 -13.91 -4.74 -18.16
C LYS A 212 -13.58 -5.34 -16.80
N LEU A 213 -12.41 -5.04 -16.25
CA LEU A 213 -12.00 -5.50 -14.93
C LEU A 213 -12.88 -4.90 -13.82
N ARG A 214 -13.15 -3.59 -13.86
CA ARG A 214 -14.05 -2.92 -12.90
C ARG A 214 -15.45 -3.55 -12.88
N LYS A 215 -16.06 -3.76 -14.06
CA LYS A 215 -17.36 -4.45 -14.19
C LYS A 215 -17.35 -5.86 -13.59
N ARG A 216 -16.25 -6.62 -13.77
CA ARG A 216 -16.12 -7.97 -13.19
C ARG A 216 -16.06 -7.91 -11.66
N ILE A 217 -15.35 -6.94 -11.10
CA ILE A 217 -15.26 -6.76 -9.65
C ILE A 217 -16.62 -6.35 -9.09
N ASP A 218 -17.29 -5.35 -9.68
CA ASP A 218 -18.64 -4.94 -9.28
C ASP A 218 -19.62 -6.13 -9.27
N SER A 219 -19.53 -7.01 -10.26
CA SER A 219 -20.34 -8.23 -10.29
C SER A 219 -19.99 -9.22 -9.17
N ARG A 220 -18.71 -9.34 -8.78
CA ARG A 220 -18.27 -10.25 -7.71
C ARG A 220 -18.69 -9.75 -6.34
N ILE A 221 -18.58 -8.44 -6.09
CA ILE A 221 -18.93 -7.84 -4.80
C ILE A 221 -20.43 -7.57 -4.65
N ARG A 222 -21.26 -7.87 -5.66
CA ARG A 222 -22.70 -7.54 -5.69
C ARG A 222 -23.47 -8.06 -4.47
N ARG A 223 -23.05 -9.22 -3.94
CA ARG A 223 -23.70 -9.90 -2.80
C ARG A 223 -23.21 -9.42 -1.43
N LEU A 224 -22.14 -8.62 -1.37
CA LEU A 224 -21.67 -8.03 -0.13
C LEU A 224 -22.64 -6.95 0.36
N ASP A 225 -22.55 -6.59 1.63
CA ASP A 225 -23.28 -5.44 2.15
C ASP A 225 -22.74 -4.13 1.54
N GLN A 226 -23.45 -3.02 1.81
CA GLN A 226 -23.09 -1.74 1.23
C GLN A 226 -21.78 -1.17 1.80
N ALA A 227 -21.51 -1.39 3.09
CA ALA A 227 -20.30 -0.89 3.74
C ALA A 227 -19.04 -1.56 3.16
N ASP A 228 -19.09 -2.86 2.92
CA ASP A 228 -18.02 -3.63 2.31
C ASP A 228 -17.79 -3.21 0.85
N LYS A 229 -18.87 -2.99 0.10
CA LYS A 229 -18.77 -2.45 -1.27
C LYS A 229 -18.08 -1.10 -1.30
N ASP A 230 -18.41 -0.22 -0.35
CA ASP A 230 -17.85 1.13 -0.28
C ASP A 230 -16.38 1.11 0.11
N LYS A 231 -15.98 0.25 1.07
CA LYS A 231 -14.56 0.00 1.39
C LYS A 231 -13.79 -0.47 0.16
N ILE A 232 -14.29 -1.50 -0.54
CA ILE A 232 -13.63 -2.05 -1.72
C ILE A 232 -13.52 -0.99 -2.82
N ARG A 233 -14.60 -0.26 -3.13
CA ARG A 233 -14.59 0.78 -4.16
C ARG A 233 -13.64 1.92 -3.80
N GLY A 234 -13.64 2.35 -2.54
CA GLY A 234 -12.71 3.33 -2.01
C GLY A 234 -11.27 2.91 -2.27
N SER A 235 -10.88 1.69 -1.90
CA SER A 235 -9.54 1.17 -2.19
C SER A 235 -9.25 1.09 -3.70
N LEU A 236 -10.21 0.66 -4.51
CA LEU A 236 -10.05 0.49 -5.95
C LEU A 236 -9.88 1.80 -6.72
N ASP A 237 -10.52 2.89 -6.28
CA ASP A 237 -10.41 4.18 -6.94
C ASP A 237 -8.99 4.76 -6.85
N PHE A 238 -8.20 4.32 -5.86
CA PHE A 238 -6.76 4.61 -5.78
C PHE A 238 -5.91 3.65 -6.60
N ILE A 239 -6.42 2.50 -7.04
CA ILE A 239 -5.65 1.54 -7.85
C ILE A 239 -5.91 1.75 -9.34
N PHE A 240 -7.14 2.13 -9.70
CA PHE A 240 -7.48 2.38 -11.09
C PHE A 240 -7.11 3.82 -11.52
N PRO A 241 -6.36 3.99 -12.62
CA PRO A 241 -6.03 5.31 -13.15
C PRO A 241 -7.24 5.88 -13.91
N VAL A 242 -8.30 6.32 -13.22
CA VAL A 242 -9.53 6.79 -13.90
C VAL A 242 -9.74 8.29 -13.81
N GLY A 243 -9.28 8.96 -12.75
CA GLY A 243 -9.51 10.40 -12.56
C GLY A 243 -8.36 11.30 -12.99
N MET A 244 -7.13 10.92 -12.68
CA MET A 244 -5.94 11.81 -12.78
C MET A 244 -5.10 11.59 -14.05
N PHE A 245 -5.49 10.62 -14.89
CA PHE A 245 -4.61 10.04 -15.93
C PHE A 245 -5.11 10.15 -17.36
N ARG A 246 -6.28 10.73 -17.62
CA ARG A 246 -6.76 10.87 -19.01
C ARG A 246 -5.73 11.63 -19.86
N ASP A 247 -5.25 12.76 -19.37
CA ASP A 247 -4.36 13.63 -20.14
C ASP A 247 -2.89 13.14 -20.22
N THR A 248 -2.40 12.40 -19.23
CA THR A 248 -1.01 11.91 -19.21
C THR A 248 -0.86 10.59 -19.96
N PHE A 249 -1.87 9.71 -19.85
CA PHE A 249 -1.92 8.44 -20.56
C PHE A 249 -2.13 8.66 -22.06
N GLU A 250 -3.00 9.61 -22.46
CA GLU A 250 -3.19 9.99 -23.87
C GLU A 250 -1.95 10.69 -24.46
N ARG A 251 -1.16 11.43 -23.66
CA ARG A 251 0.08 12.09 -24.13
C ARG A 251 1.25 11.15 -24.39
N HIS A 252 1.37 10.06 -23.61
CA HIS A 252 2.51 9.13 -23.70
C HIS A 252 2.17 7.83 -24.42
N CYS A 253 0.90 7.61 -24.76
CA CYS A 253 0.42 6.52 -25.59
C CYS A 253 -0.62 7.07 -26.58
N PRO A 254 -0.20 7.85 -27.60
CA PRO A 254 -1.08 8.12 -28.72
C PRO A 254 -1.35 6.80 -29.46
N GLU A 255 -2.60 6.61 -29.89
CA GLU A 255 -2.97 5.49 -30.78
C GLU A 255 -2.14 5.49 -32.07
#